data_AF-A0A3S2X9J7-F1
#
_entry.id   AF-A0A3S2X9J7-F1
#
_cell.length_a   1.000
_cell.length_b   1.000
_cell.length_c   1.000
_cell.angle_alpha   90.00
_cell.angle_beta   90.00
_cell.angle_gamma   90.00
#
_symmetry.space_group_name_H-M   'P 1'
#
loop_
_entity.id
_entity.type
_entity.pdbx_description
1 polymer ?
#
loop_
_entity_poly.entity_id
_entity_poly.type
_entity_poly.pdbx_seq_one_letter_code
_entity_poly.pdbx_strand_id
1 'polypeptide(L)'
;MVDFPGSVSDYFYEPFYVAVLLLLSGLLYFLLFLYSAVNVKFTKIGYCLLAISLITYLLVGIYMVGNGYYYDTDPREGHIFRSMGFLELILLTYPYIFLTLACCIGQKKSNQ
;
A
#
# COMPACT_ATOMS: atom_id res chain seq x y z
N MET A 1 -15.15 -32.03 37.99
CA MET A 1 -15.12 -31.79 36.54
C MET A 1 -16.17 -30.74 36.25
N VAL A 2 -15.75 -29.54 35.86
CA VAL A 2 -16.11 -28.85 34.60
C VAL A 2 -15.41 -27.50 34.65
N ASP A 3 -14.20 -27.44 34.08
CA ASP A 3 -13.66 -26.18 33.56
C ASP A 3 -14.22 -26.04 32.14
N PHE A 4 -14.93 -24.95 31.86
CA PHE A 4 -15.25 -24.53 30.49
C PHE A 4 -14.24 -23.45 30.07
N PRO A 5 -13.16 -23.79 29.34
CA PRO A 5 -12.37 -22.78 28.65
C PRO A 5 -13.07 -22.51 27.32
N GLY A 6 -14.01 -21.58 27.31
CA GLY A 6 -14.97 -21.46 26.22
C GLY A 6 -15.36 -20.05 25.84
N SER A 7 -14.48 -19.06 26.00
CA SER A 7 -14.55 -17.85 25.18
C SER A 7 -13.14 -17.48 24.77
N VAL A 8 -12.60 -18.28 23.85
CA VAL A 8 -11.54 -17.82 22.96
C VAL A 8 -12.17 -16.66 22.20
N SER A 9 -11.99 -15.44 22.73
CA SER A 9 -12.43 -14.20 22.10
C SER A 9 -12.07 -14.29 20.63
N ASP A 10 -13.03 -14.01 19.77
CA ASP A 10 -12.91 -14.01 18.32
C ASP A 10 -11.60 -13.40 17.85
N TYR A 11 -10.54 -14.21 17.79
CA TYR A 11 -9.31 -13.86 17.13
C TYR A 11 -9.68 -13.95 15.65
N PHE A 12 -10.18 -12.83 15.14
CA PHE A 12 -10.29 -12.57 13.72
C PHE A 12 -8.89 -12.77 13.17
N TYR A 13 -8.61 -13.97 12.67
CA TYR A 13 -7.29 -14.41 12.27
C TYR A 13 -6.96 -13.66 11.00
N GLU A 14 -6.24 -12.54 11.15
CA GLU A 14 -5.85 -11.73 10.02
C GLU A 14 -4.94 -12.58 9.13
N PRO A 15 -5.32 -12.82 7.88
CA PRO A 15 -4.63 -13.81 7.10
C PRO A 15 -3.23 -13.33 6.74
N PHE A 16 -2.22 -14.12 7.10
CA PHE A 16 -0.81 -13.84 6.77
C PHE A 16 -0.58 -13.53 5.27
N TYR A 17 -1.43 -14.06 4.39
CA TYR A 17 -1.38 -13.77 2.96
C TYR A 17 -1.64 -12.31 2.60
N VAL A 18 -2.38 -11.54 3.42
CA VAL A 18 -2.68 -10.12 3.17
C VAL A 18 -1.41 -9.28 3.32
N ALA A 19 -0.65 -9.49 4.39
CA ALA A 19 0.62 -8.80 4.60
C ALA A 19 1.64 -9.11 3.50
N VAL A 20 1.74 -10.39 3.09
CA VAL A 20 2.60 -10.80 1.97
C VAL A 20 2.16 -10.14 0.66
N LEU A 21 0.85 -10.12 0.37
CA LEU A 21 0.29 -9.47 -0.81
C LEU A 21 0.59 -7.96 -0.81
N LEU A 22 0.52 -7.33 0.35
CA LEU A 22 0.77 -5.91 0.50
C LEU A 22 2.25 -5.55 0.26
N LEU A 23 3.18 -6.38 0.76
CA LEU A 23 4.61 -6.22 0.51
C LEU A 23 4.94 -6.44 -0.98
N LEU A 24 4.38 -7.48 -1.59
CA LEU A 24 4.56 -7.78 -3.01
C LEU A 24 4.02 -6.67 -3.90
N SER A 25 2.83 -6.14 -3.57
CA SER A 25 2.26 -5.02 -4.31
C SER A 25 3.14 -3.77 -4.13
N GLY A 26 3.51 -3.37 -2.91
CA GLY A 26 4.42 -2.24 -2.70
C GLY A 26 5.70 -2.31 -3.54
N LEU A 27 6.34 -3.49 -3.59
CA LEU A 27 7.53 -3.71 -4.42
C LEU A 27 7.22 -3.62 -5.93
N LEU A 28 6.11 -4.21 -6.38
CA LEU A 28 5.66 -4.14 -7.77
C LEU A 28 5.37 -2.70 -8.20
N TYR A 29 4.76 -1.88 -7.34
CA TYR A 29 4.51 -0.47 -7.61
C TYR A 29 5.82 0.25 -7.93
N PHE A 30 6.86 0.05 -7.10
CA PHE A 30 8.15 0.70 -7.29
C PHE A 30 8.80 0.32 -8.62
N LEU A 31 8.74 -0.97 -9.00
CA LEU A 31 9.24 -1.44 -10.30
C LEU A 31 8.49 -0.80 -11.47
N LEU A 32 7.15 -0.77 -11.42
CA LEU A 32 6.32 -0.15 -12.45
C LEU A 32 6.57 1.36 -12.55
N PHE A 33 6.74 2.03 -11.41
CA PHE A 33 7.04 3.44 -11.35
C PHE A 33 8.38 3.76 -12.04
N LEU A 34 9.44 3.02 -11.71
CA LEU A 34 10.75 3.17 -12.35
C LEU A 34 10.70 2.86 -13.84
N TYR A 35 10.06 1.76 -14.22
CA TYR A 35 9.88 1.39 -15.62
C TYR A 35 9.19 2.51 -16.40
N SER A 36 8.13 3.09 -15.83
CA SER A 36 7.36 4.17 -16.44
C SER A 36 8.19 5.45 -16.55
N ALA A 37 8.92 5.83 -15.50
CA ALA A 37 9.81 7.00 -15.50
C ALA A 37 10.89 6.91 -16.60
N VAL A 38 11.46 5.72 -16.81
CA VAL A 38 12.50 5.49 -17.81
C VAL A 38 11.92 5.44 -19.23
N ASN A 39 10.83 4.70 -19.45
CA ASN A 39 10.34 4.35 -20.79
C ASN A 39 9.25 5.27 -21.34
N VAL A 40 8.62 6.09 -20.50
CA VAL A 40 7.51 6.97 -20.90
C VAL A 40 7.95 8.43 -20.86
N LYS A 41 7.54 9.19 -21.87
CA LYS A 41 7.66 10.65 -21.95
C LYS A 41 6.35 11.25 -21.48
N PHE A 42 6.37 11.81 -20.29
CA PHE A 42 5.18 12.42 -19.70
C PHE A 42 4.99 13.86 -20.16
N THR A 43 3.73 14.27 -20.29
CA THR A 43 3.32 15.67 -20.43
C THR A 43 3.33 16.36 -19.07
N LYS A 44 3.16 17.69 -19.00
CA LYS A 44 3.08 18.42 -17.72
C LYS A 44 2.03 17.84 -16.76
N ILE A 45 0.86 17.44 -17.30
CA ILE A 45 -0.21 16.79 -16.54
C ILE A 45 0.22 15.38 -16.09
N GLY A 46 0.88 14.62 -16.97
CA GLY A 46 1.44 13.31 -16.63
C GLY A 46 2.45 13.37 -15.48
N TYR A 47 3.34 14.37 -15.46
CA TYR A 47 4.25 14.59 -14.34
C TYR A 47 3.53 14.93 -13.04
N CYS A 48 2.46 15.72 -13.10
CA CYS A 48 1.63 16.01 -11.92
C CYS A 48 0.99 14.73 -11.35
N LEU A 49 0.40 13.90 -12.21
CA LEU A 49 -0.19 12.61 -11.80
C LEU A 49 0.86 11.65 -11.24
N LEU A 50 2.06 11.62 -11.84
CA LEU A 50 3.16 10.80 -11.37
C LEU A 50 3.66 11.27 -9.99
N ALA A 51 3.73 12.59 -9.76
CA ALA A 51 4.04 13.14 -8.45
C ALA A 51 2.98 12.80 -7.39
N ILE A 52 1.68 12.93 -7.72
CA ILE A 52 0.57 12.56 -6.83
C ILE A 52 0.63 11.05 -6.51
N SER A 53 0.90 10.22 -7.52
CA SER A 53 1.09 8.77 -7.36
C SER A 53 2.19 8.47 -6.34
N LEU A 54 3.35 9.13 -6.45
CA LEU A 54 4.46 8.92 -5.52
C LEU A 54 4.15 9.45 -4.11
N ILE A 55 3.54 10.63 -4.00
CA ILE A 55 3.16 11.23 -2.70
C ILE A 55 2.17 10.32 -1.98
N THR A 56 1.15 9.83 -2.68
CA THR A 56 0.18 8.90 -2.10
C THR A 56 0.83 7.59 -1.67
N TYR A 57 1.76 7.04 -2.46
CA TYR A 57 2.51 5.85 -2.08
C TYR A 57 3.31 6.05 -0.78
N LEU A 58 4.03 7.17 -0.69
CA LEU A 58 4.79 7.52 0.52
C LEU A 58 3.89 7.74 1.73
N LEU A 59 2.73 8.39 1.55
CA LEU A 59 1.77 8.62 2.63
C LEU A 59 1.22 7.29 3.17
N VAL A 60 0.93 6.34 2.29
CA VAL A 60 0.51 4.99 2.66
C VAL A 60 1.64 4.26 3.42
N GLY A 61 2.88 4.38 2.96
CA GLY A 61 4.03 3.82 3.67
C GLY A 61 4.22 4.42 5.06
N ILE A 62 4.12 5.75 5.21
CA ILE A 62 4.20 6.43 6.51
C ILE A 62 3.08 5.98 7.43
N TYR A 63 1.85 5.84 6.90
CA TYR A 63 0.71 5.34 7.65
C TYR A 63 0.96 3.92 8.20
N MET A 64 1.46 3.02 7.35
CA MET A 64 1.79 1.64 7.74
C MET A 64 2.90 1.57 8.78
N VAL A 65 4.00 2.32 8.58
CA VAL A 65 5.14 2.37 9.52
C VAL A 65 4.71 2.98 10.85
N GLY A 66 3.93 4.06 10.80
CA GLY A 66 3.37 4.71 11.98
C GLY A 66 2.50 3.76 12.79
N ASN A 67 1.53 3.09 12.16
CA ASN A 67 0.71 2.07 12.80
C ASN A 67 1.59 0.98 13.44
N GLY A 68 2.56 0.43 12.70
CA GLY A 68 3.48 -0.59 13.23
C GLY A 68 4.24 -0.12 14.48
N TYR A 69 4.74 1.12 14.50
CA TYR A 69 5.44 1.70 15.65
C TYR A 69 4.53 1.83 16.88
N TYR A 70 3.29 2.31 16.71
CA TYR A 70 2.34 2.40 17.83
C TYR A 70 1.96 1.02 18.38
N TYR A 71 1.91 -0.02 17.53
CA TYR A 71 1.69 -1.40 17.96
C TYR A 71 2.83 -1.98 18.81
N ASP A 72 4.07 -1.59 18.54
CA ASP A 72 5.23 -2.03 19.31
C ASP A 72 5.35 -1.32 20.68
N THR A 73 4.74 -0.13 20.84
CA THR A 73 4.97 0.71 22.03
C THR A 73 3.90 0.52 23.13
N ASP A 74 2.65 0.19 22.79
CA ASP A 74 1.62 -0.12 23.79
C ASP A 74 0.56 -1.13 23.27
N PRO A 75 0.59 -2.40 23.72
CA PRO A 75 -0.29 -3.45 23.21
C PRO A 75 -1.75 -3.29 23.67
N ARG A 76 -2.09 -2.28 24.50
CA ARG A 76 -3.42 -2.09 25.09
C ARG A 76 -4.28 -1.04 24.38
N GLU A 77 -3.71 -0.13 23.57
CA GLU A 77 -4.46 1.02 23.03
C GLU A 77 -4.78 0.94 21.52
N GLY A 78 -4.29 -0.07 20.80
CA GLY A 78 -4.41 -0.15 19.34
C GLY A 78 -5.55 -1.04 18.83
N HIS A 79 -6.81 -0.80 19.20
CA HIS A 79 -7.93 -1.66 18.75
C HIS A 79 -8.96 -0.93 17.89
N ILE A 80 -8.49 -0.25 16.85
CA ILE A 80 -9.38 0.09 15.72
C ILE A 80 -8.97 -0.65 14.43
N PHE A 81 -7.69 -0.99 14.21
CA PHE A 81 -7.24 -1.89 13.11
C PHE A 81 -5.88 -2.58 13.41
N ARG A 82 -5.89 -3.81 13.93
CA ARG A 82 -4.75 -4.50 14.61
C ARG A 82 -3.57 -4.92 13.70
N SER A 83 -3.68 -4.89 12.37
CA SER A 83 -2.57 -5.20 11.45
C SER A 83 -2.73 -4.49 10.10
N MET A 84 -1.66 -4.46 9.30
CA MET A 84 -1.72 -4.08 7.89
C MET A 84 -2.70 -5.01 7.17
N GLY A 85 -3.85 -4.48 6.76
CA GLY A 85 -4.99 -5.26 6.28
C GLY A 85 -5.56 -4.78 4.94
N PHE A 86 -6.86 -4.95 4.79
CA PHE A 86 -7.60 -4.69 3.54
C PHE A 86 -7.68 -3.18 3.22
N LEU A 87 -7.73 -2.33 4.24
CA LEU A 87 -7.78 -0.88 4.08
C LEU A 87 -6.49 -0.34 3.45
N GLU A 88 -5.35 -0.84 3.90
CA GLU A 88 -4.05 -0.52 3.36
C GLU A 88 -3.92 -1.00 1.91
N LEU A 89 -4.50 -2.15 1.58
CA LEU A 89 -4.56 -2.65 0.21
C LEU A 89 -5.41 -1.75 -0.71
N ILE A 90 -6.54 -1.26 -0.22
CA ILE A 90 -7.37 -0.26 -0.91
C ILE A 90 -6.59 1.04 -1.07
N LEU A 91 -5.94 1.53 -0.02
CA LEU A 91 -5.14 2.75 -0.07
C LEU A 91 -3.97 2.64 -1.06
N LEU A 92 -3.32 1.48 -1.13
CA LEU A 92 -2.24 1.23 -2.07
C LEU A 92 -2.73 1.23 -3.53
N THR A 93 -4.02 1.00 -3.78
CA THR A 93 -4.61 1.04 -5.13
C THR A 93 -4.55 2.44 -5.75
N TYR A 94 -4.66 3.51 -4.96
CA TYR A 94 -4.62 4.89 -5.46
C TYR A 94 -3.30 5.26 -6.18
N PRO A 95 -2.11 4.98 -5.61
CA PRO A 95 -0.85 5.10 -6.32
C PRO A 95 -0.86 4.47 -7.71
N TYR A 96 -1.38 3.25 -7.86
CA TYR A 96 -1.46 2.59 -9.17
C TYR A 96 -2.42 3.25 -10.13
N ILE A 97 -3.57 3.73 -9.66
CA ILE A 97 -4.54 4.46 -10.50
C ILE A 97 -3.86 5.70 -11.08
N PHE A 98 -3.20 6.51 -10.24
CA PHE A 98 -2.52 7.72 -10.71
C PHE A 98 -1.34 7.42 -11.62
N LEU A 99 -0.57 6.36 -11.33
CA LEU A 99 0.53 5.92 -12.20
C LEU A 99 0.02 5.47 -13.58
N THR A 100 -1.07 4.70 -13.60
CA THR A 100 -1.69 4.20 -14.82
C THR A 100 -2.23 5.36 -15.66
N LEU A 101 -2.95 6.30 -15.03
CA LEU A 101 -3.43 7.52 -15.69
C LEU A 101 -2.27 8.34 -16.26
N ALA A 102 -1.18 8.50 -15.51
CA ALA A 102 0.02 9.17 -15.99
C ALA A 102 0.59 8.47 -17.23
N CYS A 103 0.64 7.13 -17.24
CA CYS A 103 1.13 6.34 -18.36
C CYS A 103 0.21 6.40 -19.58
N CYS A 104 -1.11 6.37 -19.40
CA CYS A 104 -2.08 6.47 -20.49
C CYS A 104 -2.04 7.83 -21.21
N ILE A 105 -1.75 8.90 -20.47
CA ILE A 105 -1.59 10.25 -21.03
C ILE A 105 -0.17 10.46 -21.59
N GLY A 106 0.80 9.69 -21.09
CA GLY A 106 2.18 9.71 -21.53
C GLY A 106 2.36 9.08 -22.91
N GLN A 107 3.40 9.52 -23.63
CA GLN A 107 3.79 8.89 -24.88
C GLN A 107 4.98 7.97 -24.64
N LYS A 108 5.02 6.80 -25.28
CA LYS A 108 6.21 5.95 -25.24
C LYS A 108 7.41 6.75 -25.74
N LYS A 109 8.52 6.76 -25.00
CA LYS A 109 9.78 7.33 -25.52
C LYS A 109 10.16 6.53 -26.76
N SER A 110 10.15 7.18 -27.92
CA SER A 110 10.74 6.61 -29.11
C SER A 110 12.24 6.57 -28.87
N ASN A 111 12.82 5.38 -28.70
CA ASN A 111 14.26 5.20 -28.79
C ASN A 111 14.65 5.49 -30.24
N GLN A 112 15.03 6.74 -30.52
CA GLN A 112 15.92 7.06 -31.63
C GLN A 112 17.35 6.94 -31.14
#